data_AF-A0A3M1Q448-F1
#
_entry.id   AF-A0A3M1Q448-F1
#
_cell.length_a   1.000
_cell.length_b   1.000
_cell.length_c   1.000
_cell.angle_alpha   90.00
_cell.angle_beta   90.00
_cell.angle_gamma   90.00
#
_symmetry.space_group_name_H-M   'P 1'
#
loop_
_entity.id
_entity.type
_entity.pdbx_description
1 polymer ?
#
loop_
_entity_poly.entity_id
_entity_poly.type
_entity_poly.pdbx_seq_one_letter_code
_entity_poly.pdbx_strand_id
1 'polypeptide(L)'
;MSLTTTRCPLALALVAVLSVALVAPRAAAQCSGIHPQDKHVPSDAASDDRAGIAVALDGYTAVVGAPRDDDGGFSSGSAYVYRFDGSVWAEEAKLTADDAAAGDEFGSAVATHQSRVVVGAPRDDDLGSDSGAAYVFQFDGEGWGQVAKLLPPDGSSGDRFGTCVAIEGDLIAVGAPKHDAAAYDGGAVYTFRYIDGQWVFSQKLMAGDSGLLQWFGSAVAIDGGAVAVGAPQDDQQAGNAGAIYVYQPAGVELIADTKLVATDAASNARFGTSVSFEGDILATGAVGDGAGGIGAGAVYVFHFDGAGWDGGRKLMADDADATDAFGESLAVWGDALLVGAPFDDDGGDNSGSVYVFHYDGWNWSQDAKLIALDAGPAD
;
A
#
# COMPACT_ATOMS: atom_id res chain seq x y z
N MET A 1 -45.62 -0.15 -2.12
CA MET A 1 -44.40 -0.78 -1.56
C MET A 1 -43.28 -0.49 -2.53
N SER A 2 -42.45 0.49 -2.18
CA SER A 2 -41.29 0.89 -2.98
C SER A 2 -40.15 -0.07 -2.67
N LEU A 3 -39.67 -0.82 -3.65
CA LEU A 3 -38.43 -1.57 -3.55
C LEU A 3 -37.30 -0.61 -3.94
N THR A 4 -36.57 -0.15 -2.94
CA THR A 4 -35.31 0.57 -3.10
C THR A 4 -34.27 -0.35 -3.72
N THR A 5 -33.86 -0.05 -4.94
CA THR A 5 -32.67 -0.60 -5.58
C THR A 5 -31.43 -0.04 -4.88
N THR A 6 -30.83 -0.81 -3.98
CA THR A 6 -29.47 -0.58 -3.49
C THR A 6 -28.50 -0.83 -4.66
N ARG A 7 -27.81 0.24 -5.09
CA ARG A 7 -26.75 0.17 -6.09
C ARG A 7 -25.49 -0.41 -5.44
N CYS A 8 -24.92 -1.42 -6.07
CA CYS A 8 -23.63 -2.02 -5.73
C CYS A 8 -22.51 -1.06 -6.20
N PRO A 9 -21.61 -0.57 -5.34
CA PRO A 9 -20.43 0.14 -5.79
C PRO A 9 -19.43 -0.89 -6.34
N LEU A 10 -19.22 -0.89 -7.66
CA LEU A 10 -18.15 -1.66 -8.31
C LEU A 10 -16.83 -0.92 -8.05
N ALA A 11 -15.93 -1.54 -7.29
CA ALA A 11 -14.52 -1.16 -7.22
C ALA A 11 -13.76 -2.04 -8.23
N LEU A 12 -13.06 -1.44 -9.20
CA LEU A 12 -12.34 -2.14 -10.25
C LEU A 12 -10.87 -1.69 -10.24
N ALA A 13 -9.97 -2.65 -10.10
CA ALA A 13 -8.52 -2.48 -9.92
C ALA A 13 -7.82 -1.79 -11.10
N LEU A 14 -6.81 -0.97 -10.78
CA LEU A 14 -5.71 -0.61 -11.69
C LEU A 14 -4.39 -0.81 -10.92
N VAL A 15 -3.47 -1.59 -11.50
CA VAL A 15 -2.02 -1.58 -11.25
C VAL A 15 -1.40 -1.20 -12.59
N ALA A 16 -0.48 -0.24 -12.63
CA ALA A 16 0.35 0.01 -13.81
C ALA A 16 1.34 -1.17 -13.90
N VAL A 17 1.36 -2.11 -14.85
CA VAL A 17 0.94 -2.17 -16.27
C VAL A 17 -0.06 -3.33 -16.51
N LEU A 18 -1.23 -2.99 -17.06
CA LEU A 18 -2.14 -3.75 -17.95
C LEU A 18 -2.88 -5.06 -17.50
N SER A 19 -4.21 -4.89 -17.36
CA SER A 19 -5.37 -5.79 -17.67
C SER A 19 -6.07 -6.71 -16.62
N VAL A 20 -7.23 -6.19 -16.16
CA VAL A 20 -8.61 -6.79 -16.01
C VAL A 20 -9.02 -7.63 -14.77
N ALA A 21 -10.00 -7.04 -14.04
CA ALA A 21 -11.21 -7.54 -13.36
C ALA A 21 -11.23 -8.87 -12.58
N LEU A 22 -11.56 -8.78 -11.27
CA LEU A 22 -12.47 -9.72 -10.60
C LEU A 22 -13.62 -8.97 -9.92
N VAL A 23 -14.85 -9.38 -10.23
CA VAL A 23 -16.06 -9.12 -9.43
C VAL A 23 -16.43 -10.47 -8.78
N ALA A 24 -16.52 -10.50 -7.46
CA ALA A 24 -16.86 -11.69 -6.67
C ALA A 24 -18.39 -11.98 -6.63
N PRO A 25 -18.89 -13.05 -5.97
CA PRO A 25 -19.37 -14.23 -6.68
C PRO A 25 -20.91 -14.37 -6.69
N ARG A 26 -21.37 -15.27 -7.57
CA ARG A 26 -22.75 -15.80 -7.73
C ARG A 26 -23.81 -14.90 -8.39
N ALA A 27 -23.61 -14.65 -9.68
CA ALA A 27 -24.66 -14.88 -10.67
C ALA A 27 -24.04 -15.21 -12.04
N ALA A 28 -23.92 -16.50 -12.35
CA ALA A 28 -23.60 -16.96 -13.69
C ALA A 28 -24.75 -16.62 -14.66
N ALA A 29 -24.69 -15.47 -15.31
CA ALA A 29 -25.17 -15.22 -16.67
C ALA A 29 -25.00 -13.73 -17.03
N GLN A 30 -24.27 -13.46 -18.12
CA GLN A 30 -24.16 -12.17 -18.84
C GLN A 30 -23.05 -11.20 -18.40
N CYS A 31 -21.79 -11.65 -18.49
CA CYS A 31 -20.71 -10.78 -18.97
C CYS A 31 -19.98 -11.50 -20.12
N SER A 32 -20.55 -11.40 -21.32
CA SER A 32 -19.94 -11.84 -22.57
C SER A 32 -19.41 -10.61 -23.28
N GLY A 33 -18.10 -10.35 -23.20
CA GLY A 33 -17.47 -9.26 -23.93
C GLY A 33 -16.20 -8.76 -23.25
N ILE A 34 -15.12 -9.54 -23.33
CA ILE A 34 -13.76 -9.10 -22.99
C ILE A 34 -13.23 -8.33 -24.23
N HIS A 35 -12.83 -7.08 -24.05
CA HIS A 35 -12.18 -6.25 -25.07
C HIS A 35 -10.93 -5.56 -24.46
N PRO A 36 -9.93 -5.20 -25.30
CA PRO A 36 -8.52 -5.30 -24.98
C PRO A 36 -8.02 -4.24 -23.98
N GLN A 37 -7.07 -4.66 -23.14
CA GLN A 37 -5.98 -3.86 -22.57
C GLN A 37 -6.07 -2.32 -22.69
N ASP A 38 -6.71 -1.66 -21.73
CA ASP A 38 -6.60 -0.20 -21.57
C ASP A 38 -5.35 0.12 -20.72
N LYS A 39 -4.29 0.59 -21.39
CA LYS A 39 -3.04 1.07 -20.75
C LYS A 39 -3.24 2.53 -20.36
N HIS A 40 -3.26 2.82 -19.07
CA HIS A 40 -3.27 4.19 -18.56
C HIS A 40 -1.85 4.57 -18.16
N VAL A 41 -1.27 5.47 -18.93
CA VAL A 41 0.04 6.06 -18.69
C VAL A 41 -0.20 7.55 -18.43
N PRO A 42 0.45 8.16 -17.42
CA PRO A 42 0.35 9.59 -17.23
C PRO A 42 0.61 10.36 -18.51
N SER A 43 -0.14 11.43 -18.72
CA SER A 43 -0.19 12.17 -19.98
C SER A 43 1.17 12.75 -20.41
N ASP A 44 2.08 12.91 -19.46
CA ASP A 44 3.44 13.44 -19.58
C ASP A 44 4.53 12.46 -19.10
N ALA A 45 4.20 11.18 -18.87
CA ALA A 45 5.16 10.22 -18.34
C ALA A 45 6.45 10.12 -19.17
N ALA A 46 7.59 10.30 -18.50
CA ALA A 46 8.91 9.95 -18.99
C ALA A 46 9.39 8.63 -18.38
N SER A 47 10.31 7.95 -19.08
CA SER A 47 10.79 6.61 -18.70
C SER A 47 11.45 6.54 -17.32
N ASP A 48 11.99 7.66 -16.82
CA ASP A 48 12.69 7.70 -15.53
C ASP A 48 11.77 8.10 -14.36
N ASP A 49 10.52 8.51 -14.61
CA ASP A 49 9.61 9.09 -13.60
C ASP A 49 9.09 8.05 -12.60
N ARG A 50 9.21 6.77 -12.94
CA ARG A 50 8.72 5.62 -12.15
C ARG A 50 7.23 5.74 -11.81
N ALA A 51 6.44 6.25 -12.75
CA ALA A 51 4.99 6.21 -12.62
C ALA A 51 4.51 4.78 -12.40
N GLY A 52 3.69 4.56 -11.37
CA GLY A 52 3.21 3.23 -11.00
C GLY A 52 3.89 2.61 -9.79
N ILE A 53 4.94 3.24 -9.23
CA ILE A 53 5.64 2.71 -8.05
C ILE A 53 4.72 2.53 -6.84
N ALA A 54 3.69 3.38 -6.76
CA ALA A 54 2.67 3.36 -5.73
C ALA A 54 1.31 3.60 -6.37
N VAL A 55 0.31 2.82 -5.98
CA VAL A 55 -1.05 2.93 -6.49
C VAL A 55 -2.04 2.80 -5.35
N ALA A 56 -3.09 3.61 -5.37
CA ALA A 56 -4.22 3.51 -4.45
C ALA A 56 -5.54 3.63 -5.20
N LEU A 57 -6.58 2.98 -4.69
CA LEU A 57 -7.92 2.96 -5.28
C LEU A 57 -8.96 3.14 -4.18
N ASP A 58 -9.94 4.01 -4.41
CA ASP A 58 -11.18 4.02 -3.64
C ASP A 58 -12.37 4.36 -4.54
N GLY A 59 -13.34 3.46 -4.59
CA GLY A 59 -14.49 3.53 -5.48
C GLY A 59 -14.09 3.70 -6.94
N TYR A 60 -14.32 4.91 -7.47
CA TYR A 60 -14.05 5.29 -8.87
C TYR A 60 -12.84 6.20 -9.04
N THR A 61 -12.00 6.33 -8.01
CA THR A 61 -10.79 7.15 -8.02
C THR A 61 -9.58 6.23 -7.88
N ALA A 62 -8.62 6.32 -8.79
CA ALA A 62 -7.31 5.70 -8.69
C ALA A 62 -6.24 6.80 -8.60
N VAL A 63 -5.18 6.56 -7.85
CA VAL A 63 -4.05 7.47 -7.71
C VAL A 63 -2.77 6.70 -8.02
N VAL A 64 -1.90 7.28 -8.85
CA VAL A 64 -0.65 6.68 -9.30
C VAL A 64 0.50 7.61 -8.96
N GLY A 65 1.44 7.16 -8.12
CA GLY A 65 2.63 7.91 -7.77
C GLY A 65 3.74 7.79 -8.83
N ALA A 66 4.51 8.86 -9.00
CA ALA A 66 5.65 8.97 -9.90
C ALA A 66 6.76 9.79 -9.22
N PRO A 67 7.51 9.21 -8.27
CA PRO A 67 8.44 9.94 -7.41
C PRO A 67 9.65 10.54 -8.12
N ARG A 68 9.90 10.16 -9.36
CA ARG A 68 11.05 10.67 -10.12
C ARG A 68 10.67 11.67 -11.21
N ASP A 69 9.38 11.95 -11.37
CA ASP A 69 8.89 13.06 -12.18
C ASP A 69 9.61 14.35 -11.78
N ASP A 70 10.03 15.13 -12.78
CA ASP A 70 10.98 16.23 -12.59
C ASP A 70 10.41 17.63 -12.87
N ASP A 71 9.09 17.76 -12.99
CA ASP A 71 8.40 19.02 -13.29
C ASP A 71 8.60 20.10 -12.21
N GLY A 72 8.77 19.69 -10.94
CA GLY A 72 9.09 20.56 -9.80
C GLY A 72 10.59 20.66 -9.49
N GLY A 73 11.44 20.00 -10.29
CA GLY A 73 12.88 19.82 -10.04
C GLY A 73 13.27 18.35 -10.12
N PHE A 74 14.57 18.06 -10.26
CA PHE A 74 15.06 16.68 -10.40
C PHE A 74 14.49 15.75 -9.32
N SER A 75 13.71 14.73 -9.70
CA SER A 75 13.03 13.81 -8.78
C SER A 75 12.21 14.52 -7.68
N SER A 76 11.57 15.64 -8.01
CA SER A 76 10.62 16.29 -7.09
C SER A 76 9.38 15.41 -6.87
N GLY A 77 9.00 14.67 -7.92
CA GLY A 77 7.92 13.70 -7.90
C GLY A 77 6.53 14.30 -8.12
N SER A 78 5.61 13.44 -8.55
CA SER A 78 4.21 13.75 -8.86
C SER A 78 3.28 12.60 -8.47
N ALA A 79 1.98 12.87 -8.39
CA ALA A 79 0.94 11.85 -8.29
C ALA A 79 -0.22 12.16 -9.24
N TYR A 80 -0.73 11.14 -9.94
CA TYR A 80 -1.76 11.28 -10.98
C TYR A 80 -3.07 10.68 -10.50
N VAL A 81 -4.14 11.46 -10.55
CA VAL A 81 -5.50 11.03 -10.20
C VAL A 81 -6.23 10.63 -11.47
N TYR A 82 -6.79 9.44 -11.46
CA TYR A 82 -7.65 8.90 -12.51
C TYR A 82 -9.07 8.71 -11.98
N ARG A 83 -10.05 9.02 -12.83
CA ARG A 83 -11.47 8.85 -12.53
C ARG A 83 -12.12 7.86 -13.49
N PHE A 84 -12.85 6.90 -12.96
CA PHE A 84 -13.68 5.98 -13.75
C PHE A 84 -15.08 6.55 -13.96
N ASP A 85 -15.53 6.63 -15.21
CA ASP A 85 -16.87 7.14 -15.55
C ASP A 85 -17.95 6.05 -15.66
N GLY A 86 -17.59 4.79 -15.41
CA GLY A 86 -18.43 3.61 -15.64
C GLY A 86 -18.08 2.85 -16.92
N SER A 87 -17.20 3.40 -17.76
CA SER A 87 -16.74 2.78 -19.00
C SER A 87 -15.22 2.86 -19.20
N VAL A 88 -14.60 4.01 -18.91
CA VAL A 88 -13.17 4.26 -19.09
C VAL A 88 -12.58 4.97 -17.89
N TRP A 89 -11.29 4.75 -17.65
CA TRP A 89 -10.50 5.60 -16.76
C TRP A 89 -9.93 6.77 -17.55
N ALA A 90 -10.01 7.96 -16.97
CA ALA A 90 -9.39 9.16 -17.51
C ALA A 90 -8.56 9.85 -16.45
N GLU A 91 -7.39 10.37 -16.82
CA GLU A 91 -6.61 11.25 -15.95
C GLU A 91 -7.42 12.51 -15.67
N GLU A 92 -7.70 12.76 -14.39
CA GLU A 92 -8.46 13.89 -13.90
C GLU A 92 -7.53 15.03 -13.44
N ALA A 93 -6.39 14.70 -12.83
CA ALA A 93 -5.44 15.68 -12.35
C ALA A 93 -4.01 15.11 -12.18
N LYS A 94 -3.02 16.00 -12.29
CA LYS A 94 -1.66 15.82 -11.77
C LYS A 94 -1.53 16.62 -10.48
N LEU A 95 -1.03 15.99 -9.42
CA LEU A 95 -0.79 16.57 -8.11
C LEU A 95 0.71 16.73 -7.90
N THR A 96 1.11 17.92 -7.46
CA THR A 96 2.49 18.27 -7.08
C THR A 96 2.44 18.99 -5.73
N ALA A 97 3.47 18.83 -4.91
CA ALA A 97 3.59 19.61 -3.68
C ALA A 97 3.71 21.13 -3.98
N ASP A 98 3.04 21.97 -3.18
CA ASP A 98 3.13 23.45 -3.34
C ASP A 98 4.57 23.99 -3.17
N ASP A 99 5.38 23.26 -2.41
CA ASP A 99 6.77 23.52 -2.08
C ASP A 99 7.73 22.48 -2.66
N ALA A 100 7.31 21.79 -3.73
CA ALA A 100 8.11 20.77 -4.41
C ALA A 100 9.58 21.21 -4.60
N ALA A 101 10.51 20.38 -4.12
CA ALA A 101 11.93 20.57 -4.29
C ALA A 101 12.59 19.33 -4.91
N ALA A 102 13.78 19.54 -5.46
CA ALA A 102 14.53 18.47 -6.11
C ALA A 102 14.94 17.40 -5.09
N GLY A 103 14.55 16.16 -5.36
CA GLY A 103 14.93 14.99 -4.58
C GLY A 103 13.91 14.57 -3.52
N ASP A 104 12.80 15.31 -3.32
CA ASP A 104 11.80 15.01 -2.28
C ASP A 104 11.07 13.68 -2.51
N GLU A 105 11.08 13.17 -3.75
CA GLU A 105 10.44 11.92 -4.18
C GLU A 105 8.93 11.86 -3.84
N PHE A 106 8.21 12.97 -4.03
CA PHE A 106 6.76 13.03 -3.86
C PHE A 106 6.04 12.02 -4.75
N GLY A 107 5.14 11.21 -4.19
CA GLY A 107 4.50 10.11 -4.93
C GLY A 107 5.16 8.76 -4.69
N SER A 108 6.13 8.68 -3.78
CA SER A 108 6.70 7.40 -3.33
C SER A 108 5.68 6.50 -2.62
N ALA A 109 4.66 7.11 -2.02
CA ALA A 109 3.52 6.42 -1.45
C ALA A 109 2.25 7.24 -1.70
N VAL A 110 1.13 6.57 -1.99
CA VAL A 110 -0.18 7.22 -2.20
C VAL A 110 -1.26 6.44 -1.47
N ALA A 111 -2.24 7.15 -0.94
CA ALA A 111 -3.48 6.57 -0.39
C ALA A 111 -4.66 7.49 -0.72
N THR A 112 -5.84 6.92 -0.92
CA THR A 112 -7.05 7.69 -1.24
C THR A 112 -8.23 7.19 -0.42
N HIS A 113 -9.08 8.12 0.03
CA HIS A 113 -10.38 7.81 0.62
C HIS A 113 -11.36 8.93 0.26
N GLN A 114 -12.43 8.56 -0.43
CA GLN A 114 -13.44 9.43 -1.00
C GLN A 114 -12.83 10.51 -1.89
N SER A 115 -12.84 11.75 -1.42
CA SER A 115 -12.36 12.94 -2.13
C SER A 115 -11.02 13.42 -1.58
N ARG A 116 -10.29 12.58 -0.86
CA ARG A 116 -9.00 12.90 -0.24
C ARG A 116 -7.91 11.98 -0.77
N VAL A 117 -6.76 12.57 -1.06
CA VAL A 117 -5.54 11.85 -1.43
C VAL A 117 -4.44 12.24 -0.45
N VAL A 118 -3.68 11.26 0.03
CA VAL A 118 -2.46 11.47 0.81
C VAL A 118 -1.29 11.00 -0.03
N VAL A 119 -0.25 11.82 -0.13
CA VAL A 119 0.95 11.51 -0.90
C VAL A 119 2.19 11.67 -0.02
N GLY A 120 3.05 10.65 0.02
CA GLY A 120 4.31 10.67 0.75
C GLY A 120 5.47 11.24 -0.08
N ALA A 121 6.36 11.97 0.57
CA ALA A 121 7.62 12.49 0.05
C ALA A 121 8.73 12.18 1.07
N PRO A 122 9.24 10.94 1.11
CA PRO A 122 10.13 10.45 2.18
C PRO A 122 11.50 11.13 2.21
N ARG A 123 11.83 11.94 1.21
CA ARG A 123 13.12 12.65 1.11
C ARG A 123 13.02 14.15 1.29
N ASP A 124 11.85 14.66 1.65
CA ASP A 124 11.68 16.06 2.01
C ASP A 124 12.66 16.48 3.13
N ASP A 125 13.30 17.63 2.96
CA ASP A 125 14.42 18.08 3.79
C ASP A 125 14.04 19.11 4.87
N ASP A 126 12.74 19.43 5.06
CA ASP A 126 12.31 20.57 5.90
C ASP A 126 12.72 20.44 7.38
N LEU A 127 12.76 19.22 7.92
CA LEU A 127 13.19 18.94 9.31
C LEU A 127 14.61 18.35 9.38
N GLY A 128 15.36 18.40 8.28
CA GLY A 128 16.69 17.82 8.12
C GLY A 128 16.75 16.90 6.90
N SER A 129 17.97 16.55 6.47
CA SER A 129 18.15 15.78 5.24
C SER A 129 17.40 14.44 5.28
N ASP A 130 16.60 14.14 4.27
CA ASP A 130 15.72 12.96 4.16
C ASP A 130 14.80 12.79 5.41
N SER A 131 14.33 13.88 6.02
CA SER A 131 13.41 13.82 7.17
C SER A 131 12.00 13.36 6.79
N GLY A 132 11.56 13.74 5.59
CA GLY A 132 10.34 13.31 4.94
C GLY A 132 9.09 14.10 5.34
N ALA A 133 8.11 14.10 4.43
CA ALA A 133 6.82 14.76 4.58
C ALA A 133 5.69 13.91 3.97
N ALA A 134 4.44 14.25 4.30
CA ALA A 134 3.26 13.75 3.60
C ALA A 134 2.28 14.90 3.34
N TYR A 135 1.58 14.85 2.22
CA TYR A 135 0.75 15.94 1.73
C TYR A 135 -0.68 15.44 1.56
N VAL A 136 -1.66 16.27 1.93
CA VAL A 136 -3.07 15.94 1.79
C VAL A 136 -3.69 16.85 0.73
N PHE A 137 -4.30 16.22 -0.27
CA PHE A 137 -5.08 16.87 -1.31
C PHE A 137 -6.56 16.57 -1.12
N GLN A 138 -7.40 17.56 -1.44
CA GLN A 138 -8.85 17.45 -1.34
C GLN A 138 -9.47 17.90 -2.67
N PHE A 139 -10.42 17.11 -3.17
CA PHE A 139 -11.29 17.54 -4.25
C PHE A 139 -12.44 18.37 -3.69
N ASP A 140 -12.63 19.58 -4.20
CA ASP A 140 -13.65 20.52 -3.73
C ASP A 140 -14.95 20.54 -4.57
N GLY A 141 -15.00 19.72 -5.63
CA GLY A 141 -16.08 19.68 -6.61
C GLY A 141 -15.73 20.31 -7.96
N GLU A 142 -14.71 21.16 -8.01
CA GLU A 142 -14.19 21.78 -9.23
C GLU A 142 -12.78 21.30 -9.55
N GLY A 143 -11.93 21.09 -8.53
CA GLY A 143 -10.57 20.63 -8.71
C GLY A 143 -9.93 20.06 -7.44
N TRP A 144 -8.71 19.56 -7.61
CA TRP A 144 -7.87 19.09 -6.52
C TRP A 144 -6.96 20.22 -6.02
N GLY A 145 -6.85 20.37 -4.70
CA GLY A 145 -5.94 21.32 -4.07
C GLY A 145 -5.27 20.75 -2.82
N GLN A 146 -4.03 21.15 -2.57
CA GLN A 146 -3.31 20.82 -1.34
C GLN A 146 -3.96 21.54 -0.15
N VAL A 147 -4.35 20.79 0.88
CA VAL A 147 -5.01 21.32 2.09
C VAL A 147 -4.17 21.15 3.35
N ALA A 148 -3.13 20.31 3.32
CA ALA A 148 -2.17 20.19 4.41
C ALA A 148 -0.82 19.62 3.94
N LYS A 149 0.25 20.07 4.59
CA LYS A 149 1.54 19.37 4.70
C LYS A 149 1.65 18.81 6.12
N LEU A 150 1.87 17.52 6.24
CA LEU A 150 2.00 16.78 7.49
C LEU A 150 3.49 16.54 7.75
N LEU A 151 3.93 16.94 8.94
CA LEU A 151 5.28 16.73 9.42
C LEU A 151 5.23 16.03 10.80
N PRO A 152 6.17 15.13 11.10
CA PRO A 152 6.30 14.55 12.44
C PRO A 152 6.77 15.63 13.43
N PRO A 153 6.17 15.77 14.63
CA PRO A 153 6.56 16.81 15.60
C PRO A 153 8.01 16.72 16.10
N ASP A 154 8.60 15.54 16.01
CA ASP A 154 9.96 15.19 16.43
C ASP A 154 10.80 14.66 15.26
N GLY A 155 10.46 15.07 14.02
CA GLY A 155 11.21 14.70 12.81
C GLY A 155 12.66 15.14 12.86
N SER A 156 13.53 14.28 12.33
CA SER A 156 14.96 14.47 12.22
C SER A 156 15.48 13.94 10.88
N SER A 157 16.72 14.31 10.57
CA SER A 157 17.41 13.84 9.37
C SER A 157 17.44 12.31 9.31
N GLY A 158 17.03 11.76 8.17
CA GLY A 158 17.05 10.34 7.87
C GLY A 158 15.82 9.57 8.30
N ASP A 159 14.84 10.18 8.98
CA ASP A 159 13.65 9.49 9.50
C ASP A 159 12.72 8.93 8.41
N ARG A 160 12.76 9.54 7.22
CA ARG A 160 11.97 9.18 6.03
C ARG A 160 10.47 9.08 6.28
N PHE A 161 9.93 10.06 6.99
CA PHE A 161 8.49 10.19 7.16
C PHE A 161 7.79 10.30 5.80
N GLY A 162 6.70 9.56 5.59
CA GLY A 162 6.03 9.51 4.28
C GLY A 162 6.48 8.33 3.41
N THR A 163 7.30 7.42 3.93
CA THR A 163 7.67 6.18 3.21
C THR A 163 6.44 5.31 2.90
N CYS A 164 5.45 5.30 3.79
CA CYS A 164 4.13 4.71 3.54
C CYS A 164 3.04 5.60 4.13
N VAL A 165 1.85 5.58 3.54
CA VAL A 165 0.69 6.37 3.97
C VAL A 165 -0.59 5.54 3.87
N ALA A 166 -1.53 5.77 4.78
CA ALA A 166 -2.89 5.24 4.70
C ALA A 166 -3.89 6.28 5.20
N ILE A 167 -5.11 6.24 4.66
CA ILE A 167 -6.20 7.14 5.05
C ILE A 167 -7.54 6.38 5.09
N GLU A 168 -8.31 6.60 6.15
CA GLU A 168 -9.71 6.18 6.25
C GLU A 168 -10.50 7.26 6.99
N GLY A 169 -11.54 7.80 6.35
CA GLY A 169 -12.34 8.89 6.90
C GLY A 169 -11.48 10.07 7.39
N ASP A 170 -11.47 10.25 8.71
CA ASP A 170 -10.77 11.34 9.42
C ASP A 170 -9.47 10.88 10.12
N LEU A 171 -8.91 9.73 9.73
CA LEU A 171 -7.65 9.21 10.24
C LEU A 171 -6.65 9.03 9.10
N ILE A 172 -5.45 9.59 9.27
CA ILE A 172 -4.28 9.32 8.43
C ILE A 172 -3.22 8.65 9.31
N ALA A 173 -2.52 7.68 8.75
CA ALA A 173 -1.30 7.12 9.33
C ALA A 173 -0.14 7.26 8.34
N VAL A 174 1.02 7.69 8.83
CA VAL A 174 2.23 7.92 8.04
C VAL A 174 3.42 7.23 8.67
N GLY A 175 4.12 6.39 7.90
CA GLY A 175 5.31 5.67 8.36
C GLY A 175 6.59 6.50 8.26
N ALA A 176 7.45 6.35 9.27
CA ALA A 176 8.82 6.84 9.34
C ALA A 176 9.73 5.69 9.80
N PRO A 177 10.00 4.70 8.93
CA PRO A 177 10.66 3.44 9.31
C PRO A 177 12.10 3.62 9.78
N LYS A 178 12.71 4.78 9.51
CA LYS A 178 14.07 5.12 9.90
C LYS A 178 14.16 6.04 11.11
N HIS A 179 13.02 6.36 11.71
CA HIS A 179 13.01 7.19 12.89
C HIS A 179 13.71 6.49 14.07
N ASP A 180 14.61 7.22 14.73
CA ASP A 180 15.26 6.83 15.97
C ASP A 180 14.27 6.88 17.14
N ALA A 181 13.39 5.88 17.22
CA ALA A 181 12.34 5.76 18.23
C ALA A 181 12.89 5.29 19.60
N ALA A 182 12.42 4.14 20.10
CA ALA A 182 12.97 3.51 21.31
C ALA A 182 14.40 2.97 21.10
N ALA A 183 14.84 2.89 19.84
CA ALA A 183 16.11 2.34 19.38
C ALA A 183 16.53 3.02 18.06
N TYR A 184 17.82 2.90 17.72
CA TYR A 184 18.33 3.35 16.41
C TYR A 184 17.55 2.69 15.28
N ASP A 185 17.04 3.48 14.33
CA ASP A 185 16.26 3.02 13.17
C ASP A 185 15.10 2.07 13.58
N GLY A 186 14.56 2.25 14.79
CA GLY A 186 13.48 1.43 15.34
C GLY A 186 12.17 1.61 14.55
N GLY A 187 11.99 2.81 13.98
CA GLY A 187 10.84 3.20 13.18
C GLY A 187 9.65 3.68 14.02
N ALA A 188 8.79 4.46 13.39
CA ALA A 188 7.57 4.99 13.99
C ALA A 188 6.45 5.12 12.95
N VAL A 189 5.20 5.18 13.42
CA VAL A 189 4.04 5.63 12.63
C VAL A 189 3.40 6.80 13.33
N TYR A 190 3.08 7.85 12.58
CA TYR A 190 2.45 9.05 13.09
C TYR A 190 1.03 9.12 12.57
N THR A 191 0.06 9.31 13.46
CA THR A 191 -1.33 9.46 13.07
C THR A 191 -1.77 10.91 13.16
N PHE A 192 -2.60 11.30 12.21
CA PHE A 192 -3.22 12.61 12.13
C PHE A 192 -4.73 12.44 12.05
N ARG A 193 -5.47 13.32 12.73
CA ARG A 193 -6.92 13.33 12.69
C ARG A 193 -7.47 14.62 12.13
N TYR A 194 -8.54 14.51 11.36
CA TYR A 194 -9.26 15.67 10.85
C TYR A 194 -10.22 16.20 11.91
N ILE A 195 -9.92 17.36 12.47
CA ILE A 195 -10.67 17.99 13.56
C ILE A 195 -10.92 19.45 13.18
N ASP A 196 -12.20 19.87 13.21
CA ASP A 196 -12.63 21.25 12.98
C ASP A 196 -12.06 21.89 11.69
N GLY A 197 -11.94 21.10 10.62
CA GLY A 197 -11.44 21.57 9.33
C GLY A 197 -9.93 21.51 9.13
N GLN A 198 -9.18 20.89 10.06
CA GLN A 198 -7.73 20.83 10.05
C GLN A 198 -7.22 19.41 10.33
N TRP A 199 -6.12 19.01 9.70
CA TRP A 199 -5.39 17.81 10.09
C TRP A 199 -4.47 18.12 11.26
N VAL A 200 -4.63 17.40 12.37
CA VAL A 200 -3.88 17.61 13.61
C VAL A 200 -3.16 16.33 13.97
N PHE A 201 -1.88 16.43 14.35
CA PHE A 201 -1.15 15.29 14.91
C PHE A 201 -1.90 14.72 16.12
N SER A 202 -2.15 13.42 16.09
CA SER A 202 -2.92 12.71 17.12
C SER A 202 -2.00 11.87 18.01
N GLN A 203 -1.18 11.00 17.40
CA GLN A 203 -0.39 10.03 18.16
C GLN A 203 0.84 9.56 17.38
N LYS A 204 1.90 9.20 18.11
CA LYS A 204 3.04 8.44 17.60
C LYS A 204 2.93 7.00 18.09
N LEU A 205 2.91 6.05 17.15
CA LEU A 205 2.91 4.61 17.38
C LEU A 205 4.33 4.07 17.21
N MET A 206 4.69 3.13 18.07
CA MET A 206 5.99 2.44 18.08
C MET A 206 5.76 0.99 18.47
N ALA A 207 6.61 0.09 17.98
CA ALA A 207 6.64 -1.28 18.46
C ALA A 207 6.80 -1.31 19.99
N GLY A 208 5.91 -2.04 20.67
CA GLY A 208 5.90 -2.12 22.13
C GLY A 208 7.03 -2.97 22.70
N ASP A 209 7.67 -3.78 21.87
CA ASP A 209 8.87 -4.53 22.22
C ASP A 209 10.12 -3.75 21.79
N SER A 210 11.11 -3.74 22.68
CA SER A 210 12.35 -3.01 22.45
C SER A 210 13.29 -3.84 21.57
N GLY A 211 13.28 -3.61 20.26
CA GLY A 211 14.29 -4.13 19.33
C GLY A 211 15.03 -3.00 18.61
N LEU A 212 16.30 -3.25 18.29
CA LEU A 212 17.05 -2.37 17.38
C LEU A 212 16.59 -2.66 15.95
N LEU A 213 16.52 -1.64 15.10
CA LEU A 213 16.39 -1.81 13.64
C LEU A 213 15.17 -2.62 13.18
N GLN A 214 13.97 -2.41 13.75
CA GLN A 214 12.78 -3.15 13.31
C GLN A 214 12.13 -2.60 12.03
N TRP A 215 12.48 -1.35 11.67
CA TRP A 215 11.85 -0.59 10.57
C TRP A 215 10.32 -0.54 10.70
N PHE A 216 9.83 -0.37 11.93
CA PHE A 216 8.41 -0.21 12.20
C PHE A 216 7.85 0.98 11.42
N GLY A 217 6.76 0.77 10.69
CA GLY A 217 6.22 1.79 9.77
C GLY A 217 6.80 1.69 8.36
N SER A 218 7.33 0.53 7.97
CA SER A 218 7.68 0.26 6.56
C SER A 218 6.45 0.10 5.68
N ALA A 219 5.35 -0.40 6.26
CA ALA A 219 4.04 -0.51 5.62
C ALA A 219 2.95 -0.18 6.64
N VAL A 220 1.84 0.38 6.18
CA VAL A 220 0.69 0.73 7.02
C VAL A 220 -0.62 0.52 6.27
N ALA A 221 -1.64 0.00 6.96
CA ALA A 221 -3.01 -0.09 6.47
C ALA A 221 -3.99 0.31 7.57
N ILE A 222 -5.16 0.83 7.17
CA ILE A 222 -6.23 1.25 8.07
C ILE A 222 -7.54 0.62 7.59
N ASP A 223 -8.28 0.01 8.52
CA ASP A 223 -9.66 -0.42 8.30
C ASP A 223 -10.45 -0.32 9.60
N GLY A 224 -11.66 0.21 9.55
CA GLY A 224 -12.54 0.34 10.72
C GLY A 224 -11.92 1.17 11.86
N GLY A 225 -10.99 2.06 11.55
CA GLY A 225 -10.19 2.84 12.48
C GLY A 225 -9.06 2.08 13.20
N ALA A 226 -8.88 0.77 12.94
CA ALA A 226 -7.72 0.00 13.36
C ALA A 226 -6.55 0.24 12.41
N VAL A 227 -5.32 0.17 12.93
CA VAL A 227 -4.09 0.41 12.16
C VAL A 227 -3.18 -0.82 12.24
N ALA A 228 -2.85 -1.39 11.09
CA ALA A 228 -1.85 -2.44 10.97
C ALA A 228 -0.52 -1.85 10.49
N VAL A 229 0.58 -2.22 11.13
CA VAL A 229 1.91 -1.66 10.87
C VAL A 229 2.95 -2.75 10.66
N GLY A 230 3.69 -2.68 9.56
CA GLY A 230 4.78 -3.59 9.25
C GLY A 230 6.12 -3.19 9.87
N ALA A 231 6.84 -4.21 10.34
CA ALA A 231 8.19 -4.14 10.89
C ALA A 231 9.04 -5.29 10.32
N PRO A 232 9.45 -5.22 9.04
CA PRO A 232 10.07 -6.32 8.31
C PRO A 232 11.45 -6.75 8.83
N GLN A 233 12.07 -5.96 9.71
CA GLN A 233 13.36 -6.29 10.33
C GLN A 233 13.23 -6.72 11.79
N ASP A 234 12.01 -6.94 12.29
CA ASP A 234 11.83 -7.56 13.61
C ASP A 234 12.58 -8.91 13.69
N ASP A 235 13.39 -9.06 14.73
CA ASP A 235 14.33 -10.16 14.91
C ASP A 235 13.95 -11.11 16.05
N GLN A 236 12.77 -10.92 16.68
CA GLN A 236 12.36 -11.68 17.87
C GLN A 236 12.04 -13.15 17.55
N GLN A 237 11.50 -13.43 16.37
CA GLN A 237 11.21 -14.80 15.92
C GLN A 237 12.46 -15.48 15.34
N ALA A 238 13.12 -14.80 14.41
CA ALA A 238 14.44 -15.11 13.86
C ALA A 238 15.02 -13.82 13.26
N GLY A 239 16.34 -13.75 13.01
CA GLY A 239 16.96 -12.52 12.50
C GLY A 239 16.29 -12.00 11.23
N ASN A 240 15.71 -10.79 11.28
CA ASN A 240 14.91 -10.18 10.20
C ASN A 240 13.74 -11.05 9.71
N ALA A 241 13.12 -11.82 10.60
CA ALA A 241 11.93 -12.59 10.27
C ALA A 241 10.74 -11.66 9.97
N GLY A 242 10.65 -10.55 10.70
CA GLY A 242 9.63 -9.52 10.55
C GLY A 242 8.35 -9.76 11.37
N ALA A 243 7.56 -8.70 11.52
CA ALA A 243 6.30 -8.70 12.27
C ALA A 243 5.27 -7.69 11.72
N ILE A 244 4.00 -7.90 12.07
CA ILE A 244 2.92 -6.91 11.95
C ILE A 244 2.43 -6.57 13.36
N TYR A 245 2.22 -5.29 13.63
CA TYR A 245 1.59 -4.79 14.85
C TYR A 245 0.23 -4.20 14.53
N VAL A 246 -0.80 -4.63 15.25
CA VAL A 246 -2.17 -4.12 15.11
C VAL A 246 -2.49 -3.23 16.31
N TYR A 247 -3.00 -2.03 16.03
CA TYR A 247 -3.49 -1.08 17.01
C TYR A 247 -5.00 -0.88 16.81
N GLN A 248 -5.75 -0.99 17.90
CA GLN A 248 -7.21 -0.85 17.89
C GLN A 248 -7.62 0.53 18.43
N PRO A 249 -8.71 1.11 17.91
CA PRO A 249 -9.23 2.39 18.40
C PRO A 249 -9.88 2.23 19.78
N ALA A 250 -9.44 3.06 20.72
CA ALA A 250 -10.04 3.23 22.05
C ALA A 250 -10.52 4.69 22.20
N GLY A 251 -11.63 5.01 21.55
CA GLY A 251 -12.05 6.39 21.36
C GLY A 251 -11.19 7.06 20.30
N VAL A 252 -10.45 8.11 20.68
CA VAL A 252 -9.55 8.82 19.75
C VAL A 252 -8.13 8.25 19.73
N GLU A 253 -7.73 7.56 20.79
CA GLU A 253 -6.42 6.92 20.93
C GLU A 253 -6.39 5.56 20.23
N LEU A 254 -5.21 5.17 19.77
CA LEU A 254 -4.93 3.82 19.28
C LEU A 254 -4.12 3.07 20.33
N ILE A 255 -4.57 1.88 20.71
CA ILE A 255 -3.92 1.03 21.70
C ILE A 255 -3.38 -0.21 21.00
N ALA A 256 -2.14 -0.58 21.32
CA ALA A 256 -1.55 -1.82 20.83
C ALA A 256 -2.40 -3.02 21.26
N ASP A 257 -2.77 -3.86 20.30
CA ASP A 257 -3.66 -5.00 20.51
C ASP A 257 -2.89 -6.31 20.35
N THR A 258 -2.33 -6.55 19.16
CA THR A 258 -1.68 -7.82 18.81
C THR A 258 -0.43 -7.62 17.97
N LYS A 259 0.59 -8.46 18.21
CA LYS A 259 1.73 -8.68 17.31
C LYS A 259 1.50 -9.99 16.56
N LEU A 260 1.42 -9.92 15.24
CA LEU A 260 1.34 -11.07 14.34
C LEU A 260 2.74 -11.39 13.82
N VAL A 261 3.05 -12.69 13.78
CA VAL A 261 4.32 -13.22 13.24
C VAL A 261 4.02 -14.46 12.41
N ALA A 262 4.83 -14.69 11.38
CA ALA A 262 4.84 -15.97 10.68
C ALA A 262 5.61 -17.01 11.52
N THR A 263 4.90 -18.02 12.03
CA THR A 263 5.48 -19.01 12.95
C THR A 263 6.57 -19.88 12.32
N ASP A 264 6.56 -20.01 11.00
CA ASP A 264 7.53 -20.71 10.16
C ASP A 264 8.56 -19.78 9.51
N ALA A 265 8.55 -18.47 9.84
CA ALA A 265 9.48 -17.51 9.26
C ALA A 265 10.94 -17.87 9.56
N ALA A 266 11.72 -18.02 8.49
CA ALA A 266 13.16 -18.13 8.55
C ALA A 266 13.83 -16.74 8.69
N SER A 267 15.13 -16.73 8.96
CA SER A 267 15.91 -15.50 8.91
C SER A 267 15.78 -14.80 7.56
N ASN A 268 15.62 -13.48 7.57
CA ASN A 268 15.40 -12.63 6.41
C ASN A 268 14.10 -12.90 5.64
N ALA A 269 13.09 -13.55 6.24
CA ALA A 269 11.78 -13.69 5.61
C ALA A 269 11.13 -12.32 5.32
N ARG A 270 11.44 -11.29 6.12
CA ARG A 270 10.93 -9.91 5.96
C ARG A 270 9.39 -9.84 5.95
N PHE A 271 8.75 -10.59 6.83
CA PHE A 271 7.31 -10.52 7.06
C PHE A 271 6.91 -9.10 7.50
N GLY A 272 5.87 -8.52 6.89
CA GLY A 272 5.48 -7.13 7.13
C GLY A 272 6.14 -6.12 6.20
N THR A 273 6.74 -6.56 5.08
CA THR A 273 7.20 -5.64 4.03
C THR A 273 6.04 -4.88 3.38
N SER A 274 4.89 -5.54 3.23
CA SER A 274 3.66 -4.96 2.71
C SER A 274 2.50 -5.39 3.61
N VAL A 275 1.43 -4.58 3.66
CA VAL A 275 0.23 -4.92 4.44
C VAL A 275 -1.01 -4.40 3.74
N SER A 276 -2.06 -5.23 3.70
CA SER A 276 -3.40 -4.84 3.25
C SER A 276 -4.42 -5.37 4.28
N PHE A 277 -5.43 -4.56 4.59
CA PHE A 277 -6.34 -4.80 5.69
C PHE A 277 -7.75 -4.36 5.27
N GLU A 278 -8.72 -5.28 5.35
CA GLU A 278 -10.14 -5.00 5.13
C GLU A 278 -10.99 -5.90 6.03
N GLY A 279 -11.85 -5.30 6.85
CA GLY A 279 -12.72 -6.00 7.77
C GLY A 279 -11.97 -6.97 8.68
N ASP A 280 -12.26 -8.26 8.52
CA ASP A 280 -11.67 -9.33 9.34
C ASP A 280 -10.45 -9.98 8.66
N ILE A 281 -9.92 -9.44 7.55
CA ILE A 281 -8.82 -10.03 6.77
C ILE A 281 -7.62 -9.10 6.75
N LEU A 282 -6.46 -9.61 7.18
CA LEU A 282 -5.17 -8.92 7.09
C LEU A 282 -4.20 -9.79 6.28
N ALA A 283 -3.71 -9.26 5.16
CA ALA A 283 -2.69 -9.88 4.34
C ALA A 283 -1.36 -9.14 4.48
N THR A 284 -0.25 -9.87 4.52
CA THR A 284 1.10 -9.30 4.68
C THR A 284 2.15 -10.07 3.90
N GLY A 285 3.06 -9.34 3.28
CA GLY A 285 4.14 -9.89 2.47
C GLY A 285 5.36 -10.28 3.30
N ALA A 286 5.97 -11.39 2.93
CA ALA A 286 7.26 -11.89 3.42
C ALA A 286 8.20 -12.13 2.23
N VAL A 287 8.63 -11.04 1.60
CA VAL A 287 9.31 -11.05 0.29
C VAL A 287 10.72 -11.65 0.32
N GLY A 288 11.27 -11.92 1.50
CA GLY A 288 12.52 -12.65 1.64
C GLY A 288 12.33 -14.13 1.96
N ASP A 289 11.09 -14.62 2.04
CA ASP A 289 10.80 -16.03 2.24
C ASP A 289 11.45 -16.87 1.12
N GLY A 290 12.05 -17.99 1.53
CA GLY A 290 12.90 -18.83 0.69
C GLY A 290 12.18 -20.05 0.10
N ALA A 291 10.90 -20.26 0.40
CA ALA A 291 10.12 -21.36 -0.16
C ALA A 291 9.82 -21.07 -1.63
N GLY A 292 10.42 -21.84 -2.55
CA GLY A 292 10.45 -21.55 -3.99
C GLY A 292 11.82 -21.10 -4.49
N GLY A 293 12.74 -20.72 -3.59
CA GLY A 293 14.04 -20.17 -3.93
C GLY A 293 14.37 -18.96 -3.06
N ILE A 294 15.63 -18.54 -3.01
CA ILE A 294 16.02 -17.36 -2.21
C ILE A 294 15.30 -16.13 -2.76
N GLY A 295 14.46 -15.49 -1.95
CA GLY A 295 13.72 -14.29 -2.35
C GLY A 295 12.54 -14.57 -3.28
N ALA A 296 12.05 -15.81 -3.34
CA ALA A 296 10.80 -16.12 -4.04
C ALA A 296 9.63 -15.36 -3.42
N GLY A 297 9.63 -15.21 -2.09
CA GLY A 297 8.62 -14.47 -1.36
C GLY A 297 7.40 -15.32 -1.00
N ALA A 298 6.59 -14.78 -0.09
CA ALA A 298 5.36 -15.40 0.37
C ALA A 298 4.39 -14.33 0.86
N VAL A 299 3.12 -14.70 0.98
CA VAL A 299 2.09 -13.88 1.64
C VAL A 299 1.49 -14.67 2.79
N TYR A 300 1.19 -13.99 3.88
CA TYR A 300 0.46 -14.56 4.99
C TYR A 300 -0.87 -13.83 5.15
N VAL A 301 -1.96 -14.59 5.21
CA VAL A 301 -3.31 -14.04 5.41
C VAL A 301 -3.85 -14.49 6.74
N PHE A 302 -4.27 -13.53 7.57
CA PHE A 302 -4.84 -13.72 8.89
C PHE A 302 -6.33 -13.39 8.85
N HIS A 303 -7.13 -14.14 9.60
CA HIS A 303 -8.55 -13.85 9.80
C HIS A 303 -8.84 -13.55 11.26
N PHE A 304 -9.64 -12.50 11.50
CA PHE A 304 -10.13 -12.13 12.82
C PHE A 304 -11.48 -12.80 13.09
N ASP A 305 -11.63 -13.49 14.23
CA ASP A 305 -12.87 -14.20 14.58
C ASP A 305 -13.80 -13.41 15.51
N GLY A 306 -13.52 -12.13 15.73
CA GLY A 306 -14.19 -11.27 16.69
C GLY A 306 -13.56 -11.27 18.09
N ALA A 307 -12.66 -12.21 18.38
CA ALA A 307 -11.92 -12.29 19.65
C ALA A 307 -10.39 -12.26 19.45
N GLY A 308 -9.90 -12.76 18.33
CA GLY A 308 -8.48 -12.76 17.99
C GLY A 308 -8.21 -13.10 16.53
N TRP A 309 -6.97 -12.89 16.13
CA TRP A 309 -6.46 -13.32 14.84
C TRP A 309 -6.09 -14.81 14.87
N ASP A 310 -6.34 -15.52 13.78
CA ASP A 310 -5.84 -16.89 13.61
C ASP A 310 -4.31 -16.94 13.47
N GLY A 311 -3.76 -18.15 13.27
CA GLY A 311 -2.31 -18.35 13.13
C GLY A 311 -1.72 -17.90 11.78
N GLY A 312 -2.53 -17.31 10.90
CA GLY A 312 -2.15 -17.00 9.54
C GLY A 312 -2.10 -18.22 8.63
N ARG A 313 -2.27 -17.98 7.33
CA ARG A 313 -2.11 -18.94 6.25
C ARG A 313 -1.06 -18.44 5.28
N LYS A 314 0.00 -19.22 5.08
CA LYS A 314 1.02 -18.96 4.06
C LYS A 314 0.48 -19.30 2.67
N LEU A 315 0.58 -18.35 1.76
CA LEU A 315 0.31 -18.45 0.33
C LEU A 315 1.60 -18.22 -0.43
N MET A 316 1.77 -18.95 -1.53
CA MET A 316 2.88 -18.83 -2.46
C MET A 316 2.29 -18.89 -3.87
N ALA A 317 2.99 -18.31 -4.84
CA ALA A 317 2.69 -18.53 -6.24
C ALA A 317 2.84 -20.03 -6.59
N ASP A 318 1.93 -20.56 -7.42
CA ASP A 318 1.99 -21.96 -7.88
C ASP A 318 3.28 -22.29 -8.65
N ASP A 319 3.90 -21.27 -9.24
CA ASP A 319 5.10 -21.23 -10.06
C ASP A 319 6.25 -20.45 -9.38
N ALA A 320 6.20 -20.26 -8.06
CA ALA A 320 7.21 -19.50 -7.32
C ALA A 320 8.66 -19.90 -7.67
N ASP A 321 9.46 -18.94 -8.12
CA ASP A 321 10.89 -19.07 -8.38
C ASP A 321 11.70 -18.07 -7.55
N ALA A 322 13.01 -18.29 -7.47
CA ALA A 322 13.93 -17.42 -6.77
C ALA A 322 13.83 -15.98 -7.32
N THR A 323 13.90 -15.02 -6.42
CA THR A 323 13.96 -13.58 -6.70
C THR A 323 12.71 -12.89 -7.23
N ASP A 324 11.61 -13.60 -7.48
CA ASP A 324 10.33 -13.02 -7.94
C ASP A 324 9.75 -11.95 -7.00
N ALA A 325 10.11 -12.01 -5.71
CA ALA A 325 9.61 -11.15 -4.65
C ALA A 325 8.08 -11.14 -4.54
N PHE A 326 7.45 -12.32 -4.64
CA PHE A 326 6.03 -12.49 -4.41
C PHE A 326 5.63 -11.94 -3.03
N GLY A 327 4.64 -11.04 -3.01
CA GLY A 327 4.19 -10.36 -1.80
C GLY A 327 4.74 -8.94 -1.63
N GLU A 328 5.46 -8.38 -2.60
CA GLU A 328 5.97 -7.00 -2.53
C GLU A 328 4.84 -5.96 -2.43
N SER A 329 3.72 -6.21 -3.11
CA SER A 329 2.51 -5.39 -3.03
C SER A 329 1.26 -6.26 -2.87
N LEU A 330 0.26 -5.74 -2.16
CA LEU A 330 -0.95 -6.47 -1.79
C LEU A 330 -2.19 -5.58 -1.90
N ALA A 331 -3.31 -6.18 -2.31
CA ALA A 331 -4.63 -5.58 -2.17
C ALA A 331 -5.67 -6.66 -1.83
N VAL A 332 -6.30 -6.53 -0.66
CA VAL A 332 -7.45 -7.34 -0.25
C VAL A 332 -8.74 -6.59 -0.61
N TRP A 333 -9.71 -7.30 -1.18
CA TRP A 333 -11.08 -6.81 -1.36
C TRP A 333 -12.10 -7.96 -1.32
N GLY A 334 -12.96 -7.96 -0.31
CA GLY A 334 -13.91 -9.02 -0.03
C GLY A 334 -13.22 -10.38 0.18
N ASP A 335 -13.49 -11.30 -0.73
CA ASP A 335 -12.88 -12.64 -0.77
C ASP A 335 -11.71 -12.74 -1.77
N ALA A 336 -11.28 -11.62 -2.36
CA ALA A 336 -10.17 -11.58 -3.31
C ALA A 336 -8.91 -10.98 -2.67
N LEU A 337 -7.75 -11.50 -3.09
CA LEU A 337 -6.43 -10.99 -2.76
C LEU A 337 -5.61 -10.90 -4.05
N LEU A 338 -5.09 -9.71 -4.34
CA LEU A 338 -4.11 -9.48 -5.39
C LEU A 338 -2.71 -9.42 -4.77
N VAL A 339 -1.76 -10.10 -5.40
CA VAL A 339 -0.37 -10.16 -4.95
C VAL A 339 0.58 -9.83 -6.09
N GLY A 340 1.43 -8.82 -5.90
CA GLY A 340 2.50 -8.49 -6.84
C GLY A 340 3.75 -9.32 -6.63
N ALA A 341 4.37 -9.72 -7.74
CA ALA A 341 5.71 -10.29 -7.82
C ALA A 341 6.47 -9.52 -8.93
N PRO A 342 7.09 -8.38 -8.60
CA PRO A 342 7.59 -7.43 -9.59
C PRO A 342 8.78 -7.95 -10.41
N PHE A 343 9.44 -9.03 -9.95
CA PHE A 343 10.61 -9.59 -10.63
C PHE A 343 10.34 -10.94 -11.29
N ASP A 344 9.09 -11.40 -11.25
CA ASP A 344 8.66 -12.60 -11.98
C ASP A 344 9.01 -12.49 -13.46
N ASP A 345 9.63 -13.54 -14.02
CA ASP A 345 10.23 -13.51 -15.34
C ASP A 345 9.54 -14.40 -16.38
N ASP A 346 8.36 -14.93 -16.06
CA ASP A 346 7.57 -15.78 -16.97
C ASP A 346 7.08 -15.04 -18.23
N GLY A 347 6.95 -13.71 -18.13
CA GLY A 347 6.66 -12.80 -19.25
C GLY A 347 7.90 -12.24 -19.95
N GLY A 348 9.11 -12.57 -19.48
CA GLY A 348 10.39 -11.97 -19.87
C GLY A 348 11.16 -11.42 -18.65
N ASP A 349 12.45 -11.09 -18.81
CA ASP A 349 13.33 -10.66 -17.71
C ASP A 349 12.67 -9.60 -16.79
N ASN A 350 12.37 -9.96 -15.54
CA ASN A 350 11.69 -9.12 -14.54
C ASN A 350 10.42 -8.43 -15.07
N SER A 351 9.67 -9.12 -15.92
CA SER A 351 8.41 -8.61 -16.51
C SER A 351 7.34 -8.29 -15.47
N GLY A 352 7.44 -8.92 -14.30
CA GLY A 352 6.50 -8.81 -13.21
C GLY A 352 5.19 -9.55 -13.47
N SER A 353 4.59 -10.01 -12.40
CA SER A 353 3.29 -10.68 -12.43
C SER A 353 2.39 -10.24 -11.27
N VAL A 354 1.08 -10.31 -11.50
CA VAL A 354 0.07 -10.16 -10.45
C VAL A 354 -0.70 -11.46 -10.32
N TYR A 355 -0.72 -12.01 -9.11
CA TYR A 355 -1.42 -13.23 -8.78
C TYR A 355 -2.75 -12.90 -8.11
N VAL A 356 -3.79 -13.62 -8.48
CA VAL A 356 -5.13 -13.49 -7.91
C VAL A 356 -5.42 -14.71 -7.07
N PHE A 357 -5.74 -14.48 -5.80
CA PHE A 357 -6.23 -15.50 -4.88
C PHE A 357 -7.68 -15.22 -4.52
N HIS A 358 -8.45 -16.28 -4.30
CA HIS A 358 -9.83 -16.23 -3.87
C HIS A 358 -10.06 -17.06 -2.61
N TYR A 359 -10.87 -16.55 -1.69
CA TYR A 359 -11.26 -17.20 -0.45
C TYR A 359 -12.66 -17.82 -0.55
N ASP A 360 -12.76 -19.15 -0.39
CA ASP A 360 -14.04 -19.86 -0.49
C ASP A 360 -14.84 -19.93 0.85
N GLY A 361 -14.36 -19.22 1.88
CA GLY A 361 -14.86 -19.32 3.25
C GLY A 361 -14.13 -20.34 4.13
N TRP A 362 -13.19 -21.10 3.55
CA TRP A 362 -12.37 -22.08 4.28
C TRP A 362 -10.90 -21.98 3.91
N ASN A 363 -10.58 -21.83 2.61
CA ASN A 363 -9.23 -21.78 2.08
C ASN A 363 -9.07 -20.70 1.03
N TRP A 364 -7.83 -20.25 0.87
CA TRP A 364 -7.39 -19.43 -0.24
C TRP A 364 -6.81 -20.33 -1.34
N SER A 365 -7.15 -20.05 -2.60
CA SER A 365 -6.57 -20.69 -3.79
C SER A 365 -6.18 -19.66 -4.83
N GLN A 366 -5.12 -19.94 -5.59
CA GLN A 366 -4.74 -19.14 -6.75
C GLN A 366 -5.75 -19.39 -7.88
N ASP A 367 -6.43 -18.33 -8.31
CA ASP A 367 -7.43 -18.36 -9.37
C ASP A 367 -6.83 -17.97 -10.73
N ALA A 368 -5.87 -17.04 -10.74
CA ALA A 368 -5.25 -16.53 -11.94
C ALA A 368 -3.84 -15.97 -11.69
N LYS A 369 -3.05 -15.92 -12.77
CA LYS A 369 -1.81 -15.14 -12.91
C LYS A 369 -1.99 -14.17 -14.07
N LEU A 370 -1.70 -12.89 -13.82
CA LEU A 370 -1.74 -11.81 -14.80
C LEU A 370 -0.31 -11.42 -15.14
N ILE A 371 0.02 -11.42 -16.43
CA ILE A 371 1.35 -11.11 -16.96
C ILE A 371 1.18 -9.96 -17.96
N ALA A 372 2.10 -9.00 -17.93
CA ALA A 372 2.14 -7.94 -18.93
C ALA A 372 2.47 -8.53 -20.31
N LEU A 373 1.53 -8.44 -21.27
CA LEU A 373 1.72 -8.97 -22.62
C LEU A 373 2.67 -8.13 -23.49
N ASP A 374 3.08 -6.95 -23.00
CA ASP A 374 3.96 -5.99 -23.66
C ASP A 374 5.35 -5.87 -23.01
N ALA A 375 5.75 -6.79 -22.13
CA ALA A 375 7.09 -6.84 -21.54
C ALA A 375 8.18 -7.00 -22.62
N GLY A 376 8.62 -5.88 -23.17
CA GLY A 376 9.83 -5.79 -23.97
C GLY A 376 11.07 -5.74 -23.06
N PRO A 377 12.26 -6.06 -23.59
CA PRO A 377 13.48 -5.93 -22.81
C PRO A 377 13.74 -4.44 -22.53
N ALA A 378 13.62 -4.06 -21.25
CA ALA A 378 13.76 -2.72 -20.67
C ALA A 378 12.56 -1.78 -20.87
N ASP A 379 11.58 -1.90 -19.97
CA ASP A 379 10.70 -0.80 -19.53
C ASP A 379 10.90 -0.57 -18.02
#